data_AF-A0A8T2BNU0-F1
#
_entry.id   AF-A0A8T2BNU0-F1
#
_cell.length_a   1.000
_cell.length_b   1.000
_cell.length_c   1.000
_cell.angle_alpha   90.00
_cell.angle_beta   90.00
_cell.angle_gamma   90.00
#
_symmetry.space_group_name_H-M   'P 1'
#
loop_
_entity.id
_entity.type
_entity.pdbx_description
1 polymer ?
#
loop_
_entity_poly.entity_id
_entity_poly.type
_entity_poly.pdbx_seq_one_letter_code
_entity_poly.pdbx_strand_id
1 'polypeptide(L)'
;MVSLMIDQLKHLPSIIKGGLLSSSQRPEEATETLRKLKEGIIKVLFVSPERLLNLEFLSMFRLSLSVSLVVVDEAHCVSEWSHNFRPSYMRLKASMLFSELKAECILAMTATATTMTLEAVMSALEIPWH
;
A
#
# COMPACT_ATOMS: atom_id res chain seq x y z
N MET A 1 1.96 -5.22 -9.66
CA MET A 1 3.29 -5.65 -10.18
C MET A 1 4.32 -4.58 -9.84
N VAL A 2 5.57 -4.95 -9.53
CA VAL A 2 6.60 -3.95 -9.16
C VAL A 2 6.98 -3.04 -10.33
N SER A 3 6.95 -3.54 -11.57
CA SER A 3 7.16 -2.74 -12.79
C SER A 3 6.18 -1.56 -12.87
N LEU A 4 4.89 -1.80 -12.62
CA LEU A 4 3.87 -0.75 -12.62
C LEU A 4 4.15 0.32 -11.56
N MET A 5 4.57 -0.08 -10.36
CA MET A 5 4.92 0.87 -9.29
C MET A 5 6.10 1.76 -9.68
N ILE A 6 7.11 1.19 -10.36
CA ILE A 6 8.27 1.94 -10.87
C ILE A 6 7.80 2.96 -11.91
N ASP A 7 6.92 2.56 -12.82
CA ASP A 7 6.40 3.46 -13.84
C ASP A 7 5.52 4.56 -13.24
N GLN A 8 4.64 4.24 -12.29
CA GLN A 8 3.86 5.25 -11.55
C GLN A 8 4.77 6.24 -10.81
N LEU A 9 5.84 5.77 -10.16
CA LEU A 9 6.84 6.62 -9.51
C LEU A 9 7.53 7.56 -10.51
N LYS A 10 7.88 7.09 -11.71
CA LYS A 10 8.49 7.94 -12.75
C LYS A 10 7.55 9.02 -13.28
N HIS A 11 6.24 8.77 -13.27
CA HIS A 11 5.22 9.72 -13.75
C HIS A 11 4.73 10.67 -12.66
N LEU A 12 5.22 10.56 -11.42
CA LEU A 12 4.91 11.54 -10.39
C LEU A 12 5.41 12.94 -10.83
N PRO A 13 4.61 14.00 -10.61
CA PRO A 13 5.07 15.37 -10.81
C PRO A 13 6.37 15.62 -10.06
N SER A 14 7.32 16.34 -10.67
CA SER A 14 8.67 16.56 -10.11
C SER A 14 8.69 17.26 -8.74
N ILE A 15 7.62 18.00 -8.42
CA ILE A 15 7.39 18.65 -7.13
C ILE A 15 7.03 17.64 -6.02
N ILE A 16 6.43 16.50 -6.38
CA ILE A 16 6.07 15.44 -5.44
C ILE A 16 7.26 14.50 -5.29
N LYS A 17 7.79 14.43 -4.07
CA LYS A 17 8.87 13.50 -3.74
C LYS A 17 8.29 12.11 -3.50
N GLY A 18 8.44 11.24 -4.50
CA GLY A 18 8.06 9.84 -4.43
C GLY A 18 9.16 8.94 -3.88
N GLY A 19 8.79 7.76 -3.41
CA GLY A 19 9.70 6.66 -3.08
C GLY A 19 9.10 5.31 -3.43
N LEU A 20 9.96 4.29 -3.49
CA LEU A 20 9.57 2.90 -3.73
C LEU A 20 10.14 2.02 -2.62
N LEU A 21 9.32 1.12 -2.10
CA LEU A 21 9.74 0.04 -1.21
C LEU A 21 9.19 -1.30 -1.72
N SER A 22 10.05 -2.11 -2.32
CA SER A 22 9.69 -3.39 -2.93
C SER A 22 10.75 -4.47 -2.68
N SER A 23 10.44 -5.72 -3.00
CA SER A 23 11.39 -6.83 -2.90
C SER A 23 12.47 -6.82 -3.98
N SER A 24 12.29 -6.06 -5.07
CA SER A 24 13.25 -6.02 -6.18
C SER A 24 14.38 -4.99 -6.00
N GLN A 25 14.32 -4.15 -4.96
CA GLN A 25 15.37 -3.17 -4.66
C GLN A 25 16.56 -3.82 -3.98
N ARG A 26 17.74 -3.26 -4.24
CA ARG A 26 18.94 -3.59 -3.46
C ARG A 26 18.77 -3.09 -2.01
N PRO A 27 19.40 -3.74 -1.02
CA PRO A 27 19.30 -3.33 0.38
C PRO A 27 19.58 -1.84 0.60
N GLU A 28 20.61 -1.31 -0.06
CA GLU A 28 21.03 0.08 0.10
C GLU A 28 19.97 1.08 -0.40
N GLU A 29 19.24 0.72 -1.47
CA GLU A 29 18.16 1.53 -2.04
C GLU A 29 16.94 1.56 -1.11
N ALA A 30 16.62 0.41 -0.51
CA ALA A 30 15.57 0.31 0.49
C ALA A 30 15.93 1.14 1.74
N THR A 31 17.15 1.01 2.25
CA THR A 31 17.65 1.79 3.40
C THR A 31 17.56 3.29 3.14
N GLU A 32 17.99 3.76 1.96
CA GLU A 32 17.91 5.17 1.60
C GLU A 32 16.46 5.67 1.49
N THR A 33 15.56 4.83 0.98
CA THR A 33 14.12 5.16 0.94
C THR A 33 13.55 5.30 2.34
N LEU A 34 13.83 4.37 3.25
CA LEU A 34 13.37 4.41 4.63
C LEU A 34 13.92 5.63 5.38
N ARG A 35 15.19 6.00 5.15
CA ARG A 35 15.81 7.21 5.71
C ARG A 35 15.05 8.46 5.26
N LYS A 36 14.82 8.63 3.95
CA LYS A 36 14.08 9.77 3.39
C LYS A 36 12.62 9.82 3.85
N LEU A 37 12.00 8.67 4.04
CA LEU A 37 10.64 8.56 4.58
C LEU A 37 10.60 9.09 6.02
N LYS A 38 11.55 8.66 6.86
CA LYS A 38 11.66 9.10 8.26
C LYS A 38 11.94 10.60 8.39
N GLU A 39 12.71 11.17 7.46
CA GLU A 39 12.99 12.61 7.37
C GLU A 39 11.80 13.43 6.83
N GLY A 40 10.69 12.80 6.46
CA GLY A 40 9.51 13.47 5.92
C GLY A 40 9.70 14.03 4.51
N ILE A 41 10.76 13.62 3.80
CA ILE A 41 11.05 14.04 2.43
C ILE A 41 10.07 13.40 1.46
N ILE A 42 9.80 12.10 1.61
CA ILE A 42 8.86 11.37 0.76
C ILE A 42 7.43 11.74 1.13
N LYS A 43 6.64 12.15 0.13
CA LYS A 43 5.21 12.47 0.23
C LYS A 43 4.31 11.37 -0.33
N VAL A 44 4.81 10.57 -1.27
CA VAL A 44 4.12 9.41 -1.83
C VAL A 44 5.07 8.22 -1.82
N LEU A 45 4.68 7.14 -1.14
CA LEU A 45 5.47 5.92 -1.08
C LEU A 45 4.71 4.78 -1.75
N PHE A 46 5.28 4.22 -2.81
CA PHE A 46 4.79 2.97 -3.39
C PHE A 46 5.39 1.79 -2.65
N VAL A 47 4.55 0.95 -2.05
CA VAL A 47 5.00 -0.19 -1.24
C VAL A 47 4.40 -1.49 -1.78
N SER A 48 5.23 -2.52 -1.98
CA SER A 48 4.70 -3.84 -2.33
C SER A 48 4.06 -4.48 -1.09
N PRO A 49 2.97 -5.27 -1.23
CA PRO A 49 2.29 -5.87 -0.09
C PRO A 49 3.23 -6.68 0.83
N GLU A 50 4.21 -7.37 0.23
CA GLU A 50 5.21 -8.17 0.96
C GLU A 50 6.11 -7.29 1.84
N ARG A 51 6.47 -6.09 1.36
CA ARG A 51 7.27 -5.13 2.14
C ARG A 51 6.43 -4.39 3.16
N LEU A 52 5.15 -4.12 2.88
CA LEU A 52 4.25 -3.45 3.82
C LEU A 52 4.12 -4.25 5.12
N LEU A 53 4.08 -5.58 5.02
CA LEU A 53 3.91 -6.48 6.16
C LEU A 53 5.21 -6.73 6.94
N ASN A 54 6.32 -6.07 6.57
CA ASN A 54 7.58 -6.17 7.27
C ASN A 54 7.50 -5.44 8.62
N LEU A 55 7.92 -6.12 9.70
CA LEU A 55 7.82 -5.57 11.06
C LEU A 55 8.67 -4.32 11.29
N GLU A 56 9.83 -4.22 10.66
CA GLU A 56 10.71 -3.05 10.74
C GLU A 56 10.02 -1.85 10.09
N PHE A 57 9.42 -2.04 8.90
CA PHE A 57 8.66 -0.99 8.22
C PHE A 57 7.48 -0.50 9.08
N LEU A 58 6.65 -1.42 9.58
CA LEU A 58 5.49 -1.04 10.42
C LEU A 58 5.92 -0.34 11.72
N SER A 59 7.06 -0.71 12.29
CA SER A 59 7.56 -0.08 13.52
C SER A 59 7.83 1.42 13.37
N MET A 60 8.16 1.89 12.16
CA MET A 60 8.41 3.30 11.88
C MET A 60 7.14 4.16 12.05
N PHE A 61 5.97 3.62 11.69
CA PHE A 61 4.69 4.34 11.78
C PHE A 61 4.14 4.37 13.20
N ARG A 62 4.32 3.27 13.95
CA ARG A 62 3.94 3.23 15.36
C ARG A 62 4.61 4.34 16.18
N LEU A 63 5.86 4.69 15.85
CA LEU A 63 6.66 5.65 16.61
C LEU A 63 6.42 7.11 16.23
N SER A 64 6.35 7.47 14.94
CA SER A 64 6.46 8.89 14.56
C SER A 64 5.83 9.30 13.23
N LEU A 65 5.20 8.39 12.47
CA LEU A 65 4.60 8.72 11.19
C LEU A 65 3.09 8.46 11.21
N SER A 66 2.32 9.34 10.58
CA SER A 66 0.91 9.12 10.25
C SER A 66 0.74 9.13 8.73
N VAL A 67 -0.27 8.41 8.25
CA VAL A 67 -0.53 8.28 6.81
C VAL A 67 -1.91 8.88 6.52
N SER A 68 -1.94 10.02 5.82
CA SER A 68 -3.21 10.67 5.49
C SER A 68 -4.08 9.85 4.54
N LEU A 69 -3.47 9.03 3.69
CA LEU A 69 -4.18 8.19 2.72
C LEU A 69 -3.40 6.92 2.40
N VAL A 70 -4.05 5.77 2.54
CA VAL A 70 -3.59 4.50 1.98
C VAL A 70 -4.40 4.21 0.72
N VAL A 71 -3.71 4.00 -0.40
CA VAL A 71 -4.34 3.57 -1.65
C VAL A 71 -4.02 2.09 -1.90
N VAL A 72 -5.05 1.26 -1.97
CA VAL A 72 -4.95 -0.15 -2.35
C VAL A 72 -5.31 -0.27 -3.82
N ASP A 73 -4.29 -0.25 -4.68
CA ASP A 73 -4.45 -0.47 -6.12
C ASP A 73 -4.64 -1.96 -6.41
N GLU A 74 -5.33 -2.28 -7.51
CA GLU A 74 -5.78 -3.63 -7.86
C GLU A 74 -6.46 -4.35 -6.69
N ALA A 75 -7.33 -3.63 -5.96
CA ALA A 75 -7.96 -4.10 -4.73
C ALA A 75 -8.68 -5.44 -4.89
N HIS A 76 -9.12 -5.80 -6.09
CA HIS A 76 -9.67 -7.12 -6.39
C HIS A 76 -8.76 -8.28 -5.93
N CYS A 77 -7.45 -8.08 -5.78
CA CYS A 77 -6.49 -9.09 -5.33
C CYS A 77 -6.70 -9.54 -3.87
N VAL A 78 -7.43 -8.79 -3.05
CA VAL A 78 -7.73 -9.15 -1.64
C VAL A 78 -8.74 -10.30 -1.53
N SER A 79 -9.53 -10.53 -2.59
CA SER A 79 -10.57 -11.55 -2.62
C SER A 79 -10.02 -12.87 -3.15
N GLU A 80 -10.21 -13.96 -2.42
CA GLU A 80 -9.89 -15.33 -2.87
C GLU A 80 -10.71 -15.76 -4.11
N TRP A 81 -11.86 -15.11 -4.30
CA TRP A 81 -12.76 -15.31 -5.45
C TRP A 81 -12.33 -14.54 -6.68
N SER A 82 -11.23 -13.78 -6.58
CA SER A 82 -10.63 -13.07 -7.70
C SER A 82 -9.78 -14.01 -8.55
N HIS A 83 -9.87 -13.84 -9.87
CA HIS A 83 -9.05 -14.55 -10.85
C HIS A 83 -7.54 -14.25 -10.70
N ASN A 84 -7.16 -13.22 -9.94
CA ASN A 84 -5.78 -12.80 -9.73
C ASN A 84 -5.41 -12.69 -8.23
N PHE A 85 -5.98 -13.59 -7.41
CA PHE A 85 -5.75 -13.62 -5.96
C PHE A 85 -4.26 -13.64 -5.58
N ARG A 86 -3.88 -12.82 -4.58
CA ARG A 86 -2.52 -12.79 -4.02
C ARG A 86 -2.58 -12.92 -2.49
N PRO A 87 -1.98 -13.97 -1.88
CA PRO A 87 -1.99 -14.14 -0.42
C PRO A 87 -1.46 -12.93 0.37
N SER A 88 -0.52 -12.17 -0.19
CA SER A 88 0.03 -10.97 0.44
C SER A 88 -1.00 -9.84 0.57
N TYR A 89 -2.02 -9.78 -0.31
CA TYR A 89 -3.14 -8.84 -0.22
C TYR A 89 -4.18 -9.25 0.82
N MET A 90 -4.37 -10.55 1.11
CA MET A 90 -5.34 -11.01 2.11
C MET A 90 -5.04 -10.47 3.52
N ARG A 91 -3.77 -10.15 3.80
CA ARG A 91 -3.33 -9.59 5.07
C ARG A 91 -3.57 -8.08 5.17
N LEU A 92 -3.97 -7.42 4.09
CA LEU A 92 -4.35 -6.01 4.05
C LEU A 92 -5.78 -5.86 4.56
N LYS A 93 -5.94 -5.83 5.88
CA LYS A 93 -7.22 -5.53 6.53
C LYS A 93 -7.27 -4.07 6.95
N ALA A 94 -8.46 -3.46 6.88
CA ALA A 94 -8.65 -2.08 7.32
C ALA A 94 -8.13 -1.87 8.74
N SER A 95 -8.53 -2.73 9.68
CA SER A 95 -8.02 -2.74 11.06
C SER A 95 -6.50 -2.67 11.18
N MET A 96 -5.75 -3.39 10.35
CA MET A 96 -4.28 -3.36 10.33
C MET A 96 -3.75 -2.04 9.75
N LEU A 97 -4.35 -1.53 8.67
CA LEU A 97 -3.94 -0.27 8.07
C LEU A 97 -4.19 0.91 9.03
N PHE A 98 -5.31 0.90 9.74
CA PHE A 98 -5.64 1.90 10.75
C PHE A 98 -4.73 1.79 11.99
N SER A 99 -4.49 0.58 12.51
CA SER A 99 -3.72 0.40 13.76
C SER A 99 -2.21 0.53 13.57
N GLU A 100 -1.66 -0.05 12.51
CA GLU A 100 -0.21 -0.12 12.30
C GLU A 100 0.32 1.10 11.55
N LEU A 101 -0.39 1.56 10.52
CA LEU A 101 0.04 2.72 9.72
C LEU A 101 -0.56 4.04 10.19
N LYS A 102 -1.52 4.01 11.14
CA LYS A 102 -2.31 5.19 11.54
C LYS A 102 -2.89 5.89 10.32
N ALA A 103 -3.44 5.09 9.41
CA ALA A 103 -4.09 5.61 8.22
C ALA A 103 -5.29 6.49 8.61
N GLU A 104 -5.47 7.64 7.96
CA GLU A 104 -6.68 8.46 8.17
C GLU A 104 -7.80 8.06 7.20
N CYS A 105 -7.42 7.58 6.01
CA CYS A 105 -8.34 7.19 4.95
C CYS A 105 -7.77 6.01 4.15
N ILE A 106 -8.66 5.15 3.66
CA ILE A 106 -8.36 4.06 2.74
C ILE A 106 -9.14 4.30 1.43
N LEU A 107 -8.44 4.29 0.32
CA LEU A 107 -9.01 4.29 -1.03
C LEU A 107 -8.68 2.95 -1.70
N ALA A 108 -9.70 2.18 -2.06
CA ALA A 108 -9.54 0.96 -2.85
C ALA A 108 -9.86 1.25 -4.32
N MET A 109 -8.97 0.85 -5.22
CA MET A 109 -9.15 1.03 -6.66
C MET A 109 -8.98 -0.30 -7.39
N THR A 110 -9.83 -0.56 -8.37
CA THR A 110 -9.70 -1.70 -9.27
C THR A 110 -10.37 -1.36 -10.60
N ALA A 111 -9.79 -1.80 -11.72
CA ALA A 111 -10.38 -1.57 -13.03
C ALA A 111 -11.59 -2.48 -13.29
N THR A 112 -11.54 -3.72 -12.80
CA THR A 112 -12.57 -4.74 -13.01
C THR A 112 -12.81 -5.53 -11.73
N ALA A 113 -14.08 -5.71 -11.35
CA ALA A 113 -14.50 -6.58 -10.27
C ALA A 113 -15.94 -7.06 -10.52
N THR A 114 -16.24 -8.32 -10.19
CA THR A 114 -17.62 -8.78 -10.09
C THR A 114 -18.26 -8.20 -8.82
N THR A 115 -19.58 -8.22 -8.70
CA THR A 115 -20.29 -7.80 -7.47
C THR A 115 -19.76 -8.55 -6.24
N MET A 116 -19.56 -9.87 -6.36
CA MET A 116 -19.01 -10.71 -5.30
C MET A 116 -17.59 -10.28 -4.89
N THR A 117 -16.73 -9.98 -5.87
CA THR A 117 -15.38 -9.48 -5.58
C THR A 117 -15.42 -8.11 -4.92
N LEU A 118 -16.32 -7.22 -5.34
CA LEU A 118 -16.48 -5.89 -4.76
C LEU A 118 -16.93 -5.98 -3.30
N GLU A 119 -17.94 -6.79 -3.00
CA GLU A 119 -18.42 -7.04 -1.63
C GLU A 119 -17.28 -7.57 -0.73
N ALA A 120 -16.46 -8.50 -1.24
CA ALA A 120 -15.31 -9.01 -0.51
C ALA A 120 -14.24 -7.94 -0.24
N VAL A 121 -13.94 -7.08 -1.23
CA VAL A 121 -13.02 -5.94 -1.07
C VAL A 121 -13.52 -5.00 0.02
N MET A 122 -14.80 -4.64 -0.05
CA MET A 122 -15.43 -3.73 0.91
C MET A 122 -15.43 -4.30 2.31
N SER A 123 -15.73 -5.59 2.46
CA SER A 123 -15.66 -6.26 3.76
C SER A 123 -14.24 -6.30 4.31
N ALA A 124 -13.23 -6.58 3.48
CA ALA A 124 -11.84 -6.68 3.92
C ALA A 124 -11.24 -5.33 4.33
N LEU A 125 -11.62 -4.26 3.62
CA LEU A 125 -11.12 -2.90 3.82
C LEU A 125 -12.10 -2.01 4.60
N GLU A 126 -13.17 -2.59 5.14
CA GLU A 126 -14.21 -1.91 5.94
C GLU A 126 -14.77 -0.65 5.25
N ILE A 127 -14.93 -0.72 3.93
CA ILE A 127 -15.46 0.38 3.12
C ILE A 127 -17.00 0.31 3.19
N PRO A 128 -17.70 1.38 3.60
CA PRO A 128 -19.16 1.38 3.71
C PRO A 128 -19.84 1.29 2.33
N TRP A 129 -20.96 0.57 2.26
CA TRP A 129 -21.88 0.56 1.10
C TRP A 129 -23.03 1.53 1.37
N HIS A 130 -23.35 2.37 0.39
CA HIS A 130 -24.50 3.28 0.42
C HIS A 130 -25.57 2.79 -0.56
#